data_AF-A0A7X9X4B1-F1
#
_entry.id   AF-A0A7X9X4B1-F1
#
_cell.length_a   1.000
_cell.length_b   1.000
_cell.length_c   1.000
_cell.angle_alpha   90.00
_cell.angle_beta   90.00
_cell.angle_gamma   90.00
#
_symmetry.space_group_name_H-M   'P 1'
#
loop_
_entity.id
_entity.type
_entity.pdbx_description
1 polymer ?
#
loop_
_entity_poly.entity_id
_entity_poly.type
_entity_poly.pdbx_seq_one_letter_code
_entity_poly.pdbx_strand_id
1 'polypeptide(L)'
;MTSWSTDELAAIAASDDLHVSPLRDDGVTHGTPTWIWSVVVDGDLYVRAYNGLASRWYQAALRQRGGRIRVAGMTRDVSFESAANALNDRVDDAYGIKYRNSWYLSSMTSRQARYATVKISPCGATAENAANVTTGMTQGKPDD
;
A
#
# COMPACT_ATOMS: atom_id res chain seq x y z
N MET A 1 -8.44 -14.79 2.65
CA MET A 1 -7.22 -13.96 2.57
C MET A 1 -6.84 -13.87 1.11
N THR A 2 -6.95 -12.67 0.55
CA THR A 2 -6.45 -12.36 -0.78
C THR A 2 -4.93 -12.19 -0.69
N SER A 3 -4.21 -12.78 -1.64
CA SER A 3 -2.75 -12.63 -1.77
C SER A 3 -2.44 -11.80 -3.00
N TRP A 4 -1.26 -11.18 -3.02
CA TRP A 4 -0.78 -10.49 -4.21
C TRP A 4 -0.53 -11.49 -5.33
N SER A 5 -0.88 -11.14 -6.55
CA SER A 5 -0.50 -11.91 -7.73
C SER A 5 0.98 -11.69 -8.04
N THR A 6 1.64 -12.66 -8.68
CA THR A 6 3.04 -12.53 -9.11
C THR A 6 3.28 -11.30 -9.98
N ASP A 7 2.35 -11.02 -10.90
CA ASP A 7 2.41 -9.84 -11.77
C ASP A 7 2.33 -8.53 -10.99
N GLU A 8 1.43 -8.46 -10.00
CA GLU A 8 1.28 -7.29 -9.13
C GLU A 8 2.55 -7.04 -8.31
N LEU A 9 3.12 -8.09 -7.72
CA LEU A 9 4.37 -7.99 -6.97
C LEU A 9 5.54 -7.57 -7.87
N ALA A 10 5.60 -8.07 -9.10
CA ALA A 10 6.64 -7.68 -10.06
C ALA A 10 6.51 -6.19 -10.43
N ALA A 11 5.29 -5.71 -10.68
CA ALA A 11 5.01 -4.31 -10.96
C ALA A 11 5.35 -3.40 -9.76
N ILE A 12 5.01 -3.83 -8.54
CA ILE A 12 5.34 -3.11 -7.30
C ILE A 12 6.85 -3.08 -7.07
N ALA A 13 7.53 -4.22 -7.24
CA ALA A 13 8.97 -4.32 -7.06
C ALA A 13 9.73 -3.37 -8.00
N ALA A 14 9.25 -3.20 -9.24
CA ALA A 14 9.81 -2.28 -10.23
C ALA A 14 9.41 -0.80 -10.03
N SER A 15 8.48 -0.49 -9.11
CA SER A 15 7.95 0.86 -8.90
C SER A 15 8.51 1.52 -7.65
N ASP A 16 8.73 2.83 -7.72
CA ASP A 16 9.13 3.68 -6.60
C ASP A 16 8.05 4.70 -6.19
N ASP A 17 6.82 4.56 -6.73
CA ASP A 17 5.72 5.52 -6.54
C ASP A 17 4.64 5.02 -5.58
N LEU A 18 5.00 4.19 -4.58
CA LEU A 18 4.01 3.70 -3.64
C LEU A 18 3.48 4.84 -2.77
N HIS A 19 2.17 5.05 -2.83
CA HIS A 19 1.44 5.93 -1.94
C HIS A 19 0.50 5.12 -1.06
N VAL A 20 0.52 5.38 0.25
CA VAL A 20 -0.38 4.77 1.22
C VAL A 20 -1.41 5.79 1.70
N SER A 21 -2.66 5.36 1.80
CA SER A 21 -3.78 6.12 2.34
C SER A 21 -4.54 5.24 3.34
N PRO A 22 -4.07 5.16 4.61
CA PRO A 22 -4.81 4.50 5.67
C PRO A 22 -6.20 5.12 5.85
N LEU A 23 -7.17 4.35 6.33
CA LEU A 23 -8.47 4.91 6.70
C LEU A 23 -8.32 5.96 7.81
N ARG A 24 -9.24 6.93 7.83
CA ARG A 24 -9.44 7.86 8.93
C ARG A 24 -10.25 7.21 10.05
N ASP A 25 -10.41 7.94 11.14
CA ASP A 25 -11.21 7.53 12.30
C ASP A 25 -12.67 7.16 11.98
N ASP A 26 -13.22 7.69 10.88
CA ASP A 26 -14.55 7.35 10.41
C ASP A 26 -14.65 5.97 9.76
N GLY A 27 -13.52 5.30 9.49
CA GLY A 27 -13.46 3.98 8.87
C GLY A 27 -13.86 3.95 7.39
N VAL A 28 -14.17 5.11 6.80
CA VAL A 28 -14.69 5.22 5.42
C VAL A 28 -13.80 6.14 4.58
N THR A 29 -13.36 7.26 5.15
CA THR A 29 -12.56 8.23 4.40
C THR A 29 -11.09 7.82 4.41
N HIS A 30 -10.48 7.83 3.22
CA HIS A 30 -9.05 7.61 3.10
C HIS A 30 -8.25 8.84 3.56
N GLY A 31 -7.16 8.59 4.26
CA GLY A 31 -6.17 9.60 4.63
C GLY A 31 -5.46 10.20 3.42
N THR A 32 -4.73 11.29 3.65
CA THR A 32 -3.91 11.92 2.60
C THR A 32 -2.89 10.91 2.06
N PRO A 33 -2.81 10.72 0.73
CA PRO A 33 -1.81 9.87 0.12
C PRO A 33 -0.41 10.28 0.57
N THR A 34 0.30 9.35 1.19
CA THR A 34 1.67 9.55 1.66
C THR A 34 2.59 8.67 0.83
N TRP A 35 3.57 9.28 0.18
CA TRP A 35 4.59 8.55 -0.57
C TRP A 35 5.55 7.80 0.37
N ILE A 36 5.80 6.52 0.11
CA ILE A 36 6.58 5.63 0.96
C ILE A 36 7.42 4.68 0.10
N TRP A 37 8.68 4.46 0.51
CA TRP A 37 9.52 3.44 -0.11
C TRP A 37 9.03 2.02 0.21
N SER A 38 9.10 1.14 -0.77
CA SER A 38 8.56 -0.22 -0.64
C SER A 38 9.50 -1.28 -1.19
N VAL A 39 9.43 -2.47 -0.60
CA VAL A 39 10.17 -3.65 -1.03
C VAL A 39 9.25 -4.87 -0.98
N VAL A 40 9.51 -5.82 -1.87
CA VAL A 40 8.86 -7.13 -1.87
C VAL A 40 9.84 -8.16 -1.32
N VAL A 41 9.41 -8.94 -0.32
CA VAL A 41 10.22 -9.98 0.32
C VAL A 41 9.36 -11.23 0.47
N ASP A 42 9.85 -12.37 -0.01
CA ASP A 42 9.18 -13.68 0.12
C ASP A 42 7.71 -13.69 -0.34
N GLY A 43 7.35 -12.87 -1.34
CA GLY A 43 5.98 -12.77 -1.86
C GLY A 43 5.06 -11.79 -1.13
N ASP A 44 5.60 -11.02 -0.18
CA ASP A 44 4.85 -10.03 0.60
C ASP A 44 5.39 -8.61 0.37
N LEU A 45 4.48 -7.63 0.42
CA LEU A 45 4.82 -6.20 0.31
C LEU A 45 5.10 -5.61 1.69
N TYR A 46 6.26 -4.98 1.84
CA TYR A 46 6.67 -4.29 3.06
C TYR A 46 7.00 -2.82 2.80
N VAL A 47 6.68 -2.01 3.80
CA VAL A 47 6.99 -0.58 3.83
C VAL A 47 7.51 -0.17 5.20
N ARG A 48 8.17 0.99 5.27
CA ARG A 48 8.63 1.56 6.53
C ARG A 48 8.24 3.01 6.69
N ALA A 49 7.81 3.35 7.90
CA ALA A 49 7.71 4.73 8.30
C ALA A 49 9.11 5.26 8.64
N TYR A 50 9.65 6.12 7.78
CA TYR A 50 10.93 6.81 8.02
C TYR A 50 10.93 7.55 9.37
N ASN A 51 9.83 8.24 9.71
CA ASN A 51 9.65 8.90 11.00
C ASN A 51 9.36 7.94 12.17
N GLY A 52 9.47 6.62 11.95
CA GLY A 52 9.21 5.59 12.95
C GLY A 52 7.78 5.55 13.47
N LEU A 53 7.64 5.08 14.71
CA LEU A 53 6.36 4.87 15.39
C LEU A 53 5.55 6.17 15.61
N ALA A 54 6.20 7.32 15.55
CA ALA A 54 5.56 8.64 15.65
C ALA A 54 4.91 9.11 14.33
N SER A 55 5.07 8.36 13.24
CA SER A 55 4.47 8.70 11.96
C SER A 55 2.95 8.62 12.00
N ARG A 56 2.27 9.69 11.61
CA ARG A 56 0.79 9.78 11.60
C ARG A 56 0.14 8.71 10.73
N TRP A 57 0.70 8.45 9.54
CA TRP A 57 0.16 7.42 8.65
C TRP A 57 0.36 6.03 9.26
N TYR A 58 1.49 5.78 9.92
CA TYR A 58 1.78 4.49 10.57
C TYR A 58 0.79 4.20 11.70
N GLN A 59 0.56 5.21 12.55
CA GLN A 59 -0.41 5.12 13.64
C GLN A 59 -1.82 4.87 13.11
N ALA A 60 -2.24 5.58 12.06
CA ALA A 60 -3.53 5.35 11.42
C ALA A 60 -3.62 3.95 10.79
N ALA A 61 -2.58 3.51 10.10
CA ALA A 61 -2.50 2.20 9.46
C ALA A 61 -2.66 1.06 10.48
N LEU A 62 -1.93 1.11 11.60
CA LEU A 62 -2.03 0.06 12.62
C LEU A 62 -3.31 0.13 13.46
N ARG A 63 -3.89 1.32 13.62
CA ARG A 63 -5.15 1.50 14.33
C ARG A 63 -6.34 0.99 13.53
N GLN A 64 -6.42 1.39 12.25
CA GLN A 64 -7.55 1.05 11.39
C GLN A 64 -7.37 -0.30 10.67
N ARG A 65 -6.12 -0.76 10.50
CA ARG A 65 -5.76 -2.00 9.80
C ARG A 65 -6.28 -2.12 8.37
N GLY A 66 -6.77 -1.03 7.80
CA GLY A 66 -7.35 -0.97 6.46
C GLY A 66 -7.08 0.37 5.79
N GLY A 67 -7.11 0.36 4.47
CA GLY A 67 -7.04 1.55 3.63
C GLY A 67 -6.70 1.19 2.21
N ARG A 68 -6.01 2.11 1.52
CA ARG A 68 -5.76 2.01 0.09
C ARG A 68 -4.32 2.34 -0.23
N ILE A 69 -3.79 1.69 -1.26
CA ILE A 69 -2.53 2.06 -1.87
C ILE A 69 -2.72 2.46 -3.33
N ARG A 70 -1.78 3.26 -3.82
CA ARG A 70 -1.54 3.52 -5.23
C ARG A 70 -0.09 3.21 -5.54
N VAL A 71 0.17 2.41 -6.56
CA VAL A 71 1.53 1.98 -6.94
C VAL A 71 1.49 1.46 -8.37
N ALA A 72 2.54 1.70 -9.16
CA ALA A 72 2.61 1.22 -10.55
C ALA A 72 1.36 1.55 -11.40
N GLY A 73 0.70 2.69 -11.14
CA GLY A 73 -0.54 3.09 -11.82
C GLY A 73 -1.81 2.37 -11.36
N MET A 74 -1.71 1.33 -10.52
CA MET A 74 -2.86 0.62 -9.95
C MET A 74 -3.26 1.18 -8.59
N THR A 75 -4.55 1.02 -8.25
CA THR A 75 -5.11 1.36 -6.94
C THR A 75 -5.69 0.09 -6.32
N ARG A 76 -5.33 -0.20 -5.06
CA ARG A 76 -5.75 -1.41 -4.34
C ARG A 76 -6.19 -1.09 -2.93
N ASP A 77 -7.31 -1.65 -2.50
CA ASP A 77 -7.68 -1.67 -1.09
C ASP A 77 -6.88 -2.78 -0.38
N VAL A 78 -6.36 -2.46 0.80
CA VAL A 78 -5.36 -3.26 1.50
C VAL A 78 -5.62 -3.27 3.00
N SER A 79 -5.04 -4.26 3.67
CA SER A 79 -4.84 -4.26 5.12
C SER A 79 -3.41 -3.90 5.48
N PHE A 80 -3.25 -3.32 6.67
CA PHE A 80 -1.96 -2.93 7.23
C PHE A 80 -1.71 -3.65 8.54
N GLU A 81 -0.54 -4.28 8.66
CA GLU A 81 -0.14 -5.02 9.86
C GLU A 81 1.30 -4.72 10.24
N SER A 82 1.60 -4.69 11.54
CA SER A 82 2.99 -4.55 12.00
C SER A 82 3.76 -5.82 11.62
N ALA A 83 4.90 -5.66 10.95
CA ALA A 83 5.78 -6.79 10.65
C ALA A 83 6.52 -7.26 11.91
N ALA A 84 6.88 -8.54 11.95
CA ALA A 84 7.71 -9.07 13.03
C ALA A 84 9.16 -8.58 12.90
N ASN A 85 9.79 -8.26 14.03
CA ASN A 85 11.17 -7.75 14.05
C ASN A 85 12.19 -8.71 13.40
N ALA A 86 11.92 -10.01 13.40
CA ALA A 86 12.78 -11.02 12.77
C ALA A 86 12.89 -10.87 11.24
N LEU A 87 11.95 -10.15 10.60
CA LEU A 87 11.98 -9.88 9.16
C LEU A 87 12.84 -8.66 8.81
N ASN A 88 13.27 -7.87 9.80
CA ASN A 88 13.93 -6.59 9.54
C ASN A 88 15.20 -6.74 8.69
N ASP A 89 16.02 -7.76 8.95
CA ASP A 89 17.27 -7.94 8.21
C ASP A 89 17.01 -8.34 6.75
N ARG A 90 15.97 -9.15 6.47
CA ARG A 90 15.56 -9.47 5.08
C ARG A 90 15.00 -8.25 4.36
N VAL A 91 14.21 -7.45 5.06
CA VAL A 91 13.67 -6.19 4.54
C VAL A 91 14.80 -5.20 4.26
N ASP A 92 15.82 -5.13 5.13
CA ASP A 92 17.01 -4.29 4.91
C ASP A 92 17.81 -4.72 3.69
N ASP A 93 18.03 -6.02 3.51
CA ASP A 93 18.71 -6.56 2.33
C ASP A 93 17.96 -6.17 1.05
N ALA A 94 16.63 -6.34 1.03
CA ALA A 94 15.80 -5.93 -0.10
C ALA A 94 15.86 -4.41 -0.36
N TYR A 95 15.85 -3.57 0.69
CA TYR A 95 16.07 -2.13 0.55
C TYR A 95 17.48 -1.84 0.00
N GLY A 96 18.48 -2.56 0.47
CA GLY A 96 19.87 -2.46 0.03
C GLY A 96 20.03 -2.80 -1.45
N ILE A 97 19.34 -3.82 -1.95
CA ILE A 97 19.35 -4.20 -3.37
C ILE A 97 18.62 -3.13 -4.21
N LYS A 98 17.38 -2.80 -3.84
CA LYS A 98 16.52 -1.91 -4.63
C LYS A 98 17.03 -0.47 -4.65
N TYR A 99 17.53 0.04 -3.53
CA TYR A 99 17.94 1.42 -3.34
C TYR A 99 19.45 1.59 -3.13
N ARG A 100 20.28 0.67 -3.63
CA ARG A 100 21.75 0.67 -3.46
C ARG A 100 22.44 2.01 -3.78
N ASN A 101 21.89 2.77 -4.72
CA ASN A 101 22.45 4.05 -5.17
C ASN A 101 21.76 5.27 -4.52
N SER A 102 20.83 5.05 -3.58
CA SER A 102 20.09 6.11 -2.91
C SER A 102 20.83 6.58 -1.66
N TRP A 103 21.02 7.88 -1.56
CA TRP A 103 21.52 8.56 -0.36
C TRP A 103 20.57 8.40 0.84
N TYR A 104 19.31 8.05 0.61
CA TYR A 104 18.33 7.79 1.66
C TYR A 104 18.38 6.36 2.22
N LEU A 105 19.20 5.45 1.68
CA LEU A 105 19.24 4.05 2.13
C LEU A 105 19.50 3.93 3.64
N SER A 106 20.42 4.74 4.18
CA SER A 106 20.72 4.79 5.61
C SER A 106 19.50 5.20 6.46
N SER A 107 18.67 6.10 5.92
CA SER A 107 17.42 6.52 6.55
C SER A 107 16.34 5.44 6.51
N MET A 108 16.23 4.71 5.39
CA MET A 108 15.27 3.61 5.19
C MET A 108 15.57 2.38 6.06
N THR A 109 16.85 2.13 6.34
CA THR A 109 17.33 0.99 7.13
C THR A 109 17.69 1.35 8.57
N SER A 110 17.41 2.60 8.98
CA SER A 110 17.63 3.09 10.33
C SER A 110 16.85 2.28 11.37
N ARG A 111 17.38 2.20 12.59
CA ARG A 111 16.74 1.47 13.70
C ARG A 111 15.29 1.89 13.93
N GLN A 112 15.01 3.19 13.85
CA GLN A 112 13.67 3.73 14.03
C GLN A 112 12.71 3.29 12.90
N ALA A 113 13.19 3.26 11.65
CA ALA A 113 12.41 2.76 10.52
C ALA A 113 12.16 1.24 10.62
N ARG A 114 13.13 0.45 11.10
CA ARG A 114 12.98 -0.99 11.34
C ARG A 114 11.83 -1.31 12.28
N TYR A 115 11.69 -0.57 13.39
CA TYR A 115 10.57 -0.77 14.32
C TYR A 115 9.21 -0.37 13.74
N ALA A 116 9.19 0.45 12.70
CA ALA A 116 7.97 0.89 12.03
C ALA A 116 7.79 0.22 10.67
N THR A 117 8.14 -1.07 10.58
CA THR A 117 7.91 -1.90 9.40
C THR A 117 6.46 -2.39 9.38
N VAL A 118 5.79 -2.20 8.25
CA VAL A 118 4.40 -2.58 8.02
C VAL A 118 4.33 -3.53 6.84
N LYS A 119 3.63 -4.65 7.03
CA LYS A 119 3.21 -5.56 5.97
C LYS A 119 1.91 -5.05 5.38
N ILE A 120 1.83 -5.04 4.05
CA ILE A 120 0.64 -4.66 3.29
C ILE A 120 0.12 -5.89 2.56
N SER A 121 -1.12 -6.25 2.81
CA SER A 121 -1.79 -7.38 2.14
C SER A 121 -3.04 -6.89 1.41
N PRO A 122 -3.39 -7.45 0.25
CA PRO A 122 -4.57 -7.02 -0.46
C PRO A 122 -5.82 -7.42 0.32
N CYS A 123 -6.73 -6.47 0.50
CA CYS A 123 -8.05 -6.74 1.05
C CYS A 123 -8.96 -7.09 -0.13
N GLY A 124 -9.73 -8.17 -0.01
CA GLY A 124 -10.64 -8.60 -1.05
C GLY A 124 -11.79 -7.61 -1.20
N ALA A 125 -11.59 -6.56 -1.99
CA ALA A 125 -12.67 -5.89 -2.69
C ALA A 125 -12.74 -6.53 -4.07
N THR A 126 -13.79 -7.33 -4.29
CA THR A 126 -14.15 -7.89 -5.59
C THR A 126 -13.92 -6.86 -6.68
N ALA A 127 -13.11 -7.20 -7.68
CA ALA A 127 -13.00 -6.43 -8.91
C ALA A 127 -14.31 -6.55 -9.70
N GLU A 128 -15.38 -5.93 -9.20
CA GLU A 128 -16.65 -5.73 -9.90
C GLU A 128 -17.10 -4.30 -9.64
N ASN A 129 -16.48 -3.34 -10.34
CA ASN A 129 -17.18 -2.16 -10.87
C ASN A 129 -16.22 -1.32 -11.72
N ALA A 130 -15.91 -1.85 -12.91
CA ALA A 130 -15.46 -1.06 -14.05
C ALA A 130 -16.40 -1.32 -15.26
N ALA A 131 -17.70 -1.48 -14.99
CA ALA A 131 -18.70 -1.69 -16.03
C ALA A 131 -20.04 -1.04 -15.65
N ASN A 132 -20.07 0.28 -15.44
CA ASN A 132 -21.27 1.06 -15.78
C ASN A 132 -20.98 2.56 -15.87
N VAL A 133 -20.20 2.95 -16.87
CA VAL A 133 -20.32 4.27 -17.48
C VAL A 133 -20.50 4.00 -18.96
N THR A 134 -21.75 3.98 -19.44
CA THR A 134 -22.21 4.59 -20.70
C THR A 134 -23.65 4.16 -21.02
N THR A 135 -24.52 5.17 -21.10
CA THR A 135 -25.87 5.19 -21.70
C THR A 135 -27.07 4.83 -20.84
N GLY A 136 -27.38 5.70 -19.88
CA GLY A 136 -28.76 6.12 -19.67
C GLY A 136 -29.02 7.41 -20.45
N MET A 137 -29.56 7.30 -21.66
CA MET A 137 -30.43 8.36 -22.21
C MET A 137 -31.82 7.76 -22.38
N THR A 138 -32.64 8.02 -21.38
CA THR A 138 -34.10 8.04 -21.45
C THR A 138 -34.59 8.94 -22.57
N GLN A 139 -35.49 8.43 -23.41
CA GLN A 139 -36.63 9.22 -23.89
C GLN A 139 -37.82 8.29 -24.22
N GLY A 140 -38.84 8.39 -23.37
CA GLY A 140 -40.28 8.37 -23.69
C GLY A 140 -40.87 7.36 -24.69
N LYS A 141 -41.76 6.51 -24.18
CA LYS A 141 -42.92 5.91 -24.88
C LYS A 141 -44.19 6.64 -24.36
N PRO A 142 -45.43 6.38 -24.85
CA PRO A 142 -46.10 6.49 -26.17
C PRO A 142 -46.95 7.80 -26.24
N ASP A 143 -47.74 8.17 -27.27
CA ASP A 143 -49.07 7.68 -27.69
C ASP A 143 -49.57 8.46 -28.95
N ASP A 144 -50.55 7.84 -29.64
CA ASP A 144 -51.30 8.19 -30.88
C ASP A 144 -50.65 7.94 -32.26
#